data_AF-A0AAW0RET7-F1
#
_entry.id   AF-A0AAW0RET7-F1
#
_cell.length_a   1.000
_cell.length_b   1.000
_cell.length_c   1.000
_cell.angle_alpha   90.00
_cell.angle_beta   90.00
_cell.angle_gamma   90.00
#
_symmetry.space_group_name_H-M   'P 1'
#
loop_
_entity.id
_entity.type
_entity.pdbx_description
1 polymer ?
#
loop_
_entity_poly.entity_id
_entity_poly.type
_entity_poly.pdbx_seq_one_letter_code
_entity_poly.pdbx_strand_id
1 'polypeptide(L)'
;LRYYTGNALDRDPHVSDSLRNVILGHQDSTVFQNHYLGREIAVDTSAIVQGLEPKQAMMIQATSLGHSASKRRPRHLTTEQDEKIKSHPTVVRLQKEVLQHARGSEDYSKAVKDLSRVKLRLQNEEKQKMLDEWTAEQATEDIQRQLHGMGFKPPAEDTASTPQGQEQKRFTEALNVPPSKKIEEYFPQRNEAISAIMAYCRVYEGPSSRRRRAEPVRPVQQANDLDLNNETLKDAVLKSVMVDDAVKRPRKCF
;
A
#
# COMPACT_ATOMS: atom_id res chain seq x y z
N LEU A 1 6.08 -0.83 -4.59
CA LEU A 1 6.06 -1.62 -3.34
C LEU A 1 7.46 -1.98 -2.90
N ARG A 2 8.25 -2.77 -3.65
CA ARG A 2 9.61 -3.19 -3.22
C ARG A 2 10.58 -2.05 -2.87
N TYR A 3 10.60 -0.97 -3.64
CA TYR A 3 11.43 0.21 -3.35
C TYR A 3 11.06 0.88 -2.02
N TYR A 4 9.76 1.10 -1.81
CA TYR A 4 9.23 1.70 -0.58
C TYR A 4 9.50 0.82 0.65
N THR A 5 9.12 -0.46 0.56
CA THR A 5 9.30 -1.42 1.65
C THR A 5 10.77 -1.58 2.01
N GLY A 6 11.66 -1.64 1.02
CA GLY A 6 13.10 -1.74 1.28
C GLY A 6 13.66 -0.56 2.09
N ASN A 7 13.30 0.68 1.72
CA ASN A 7 13.76 1.87 2.45
C ASN A 7 13.12 2.01 3.84
N ALA A 8 11.88 1.56 4.01
CA ALA A 8 11.24 1.57 5.33
C ALA A 8 11.92 0.57 6.28
N LEU A 9 12.22 -0.64 5.79
CA LEU A 9 12.94 -1.67 6.54
C LEU A 9 14.36 -1.23 6.88
N ASP A 10 15.07 -0.58 5.96
CA ASP A 10 16.42 -0.06 6.18
C ASP A 10 16.52 0.97 7.31
N ARG A 11 15.45 1.76 7.51
CA ARG A 11 15.40 2.81 8.53
C ARG A 11 14.92 2.32 9.90
N ASP A 12 14.41 1.09 9.98
CA ASP A 12 13.86 0.56 11.20
C ASP A 12 15.00 0.04 12.10
N PRO A 13 15.15 0.54 13.35
CA PRO A 13 16.23 0.10 14.23
C PRO A 13 16.13 -1.37 14.64
N HIS A 14 14.97 -2.02 14.45
CA HIS A 14 14.75 -3.43 14.73
C HIS A 14 15.04 -4.34 13.53
N VAL A 15 15.38 -3.79 12.36
CA VAL A 15 15.66 -4.56 11.15
C VAL A 15 17.14 -4.42 10.79
N SER A 16 17.88 -5.52 10.90
CA SER A 16 19.26 -5.57 10.43
C SER A 16 19.33 -5.60 8.90
N ASP A 17 20.47 -5.20 8.34
CA ASP A 17 20.79 -5.36 6.92
C ASP A 17 20.55 -6.79 6.42
N SER A 18 20.96 -7.79 7.21
CA SER A 18 20.76 -9.20 6.88
C SER A 18 19.28 -9.57 6.83
N LEU A 19 18.47 -9.10 7.78
CA LEU A 19 17.03 -9.35 7.80
C LEU A 19 16.32 -8.63 6.64
N ARG A 20 16.69 -7.38 6.35
CA ARG A 20 16.21 -6.65 5.18
C ARG A 20 16.52 -7.42 3.89
N ASN A 21 17.73 -7.94 3.75
CA ASN A 21 18.14 -8.69 2.57
C ASN A 21 17.36 -10.02 2.45
N VAL A 22 17.11 -10.73 3.55
CA VAL A 22 16.23 -11.93 3.54
C VAL A 22 14.81 -11.58 3.10
N ILE A 23 14.22 -10.50 3.66
CA ILE A 23 12.85 -10.07 3.31
C ILE A 23 12.74 -9.69 1.82
N LEU A 24 13.78 -9.05 1.27
CA LEU A 24 13.80 -8.63 -0.14
C LEU A 24 14.27 -9.73 -1.10
N GLY A 25 14.78 -10.85 -0.59
CA GLY A 25 15.37 -11.92 -1.39
C GLY A 25 16.70 -11.53 -2.04
N HIS A 26 17.49 -10.70 -1.36
CA HIS A 26 18.81 -10.28 -1.82
C HIS A 26 19.90 -11.14 -1.17
N GLN A 27 20.91 -11.49 -1.97
CA GLN A 27 22.10 -12.20 -1.49
C GLN A 27 22.98 -11.31 -0.62
N ASP A 28 23.07 -10.02 -0.94
CA ASP A 28 23.84 -9.03 -0.22
C ASP A 28 23.18 -7.64 -0.22
N SER A 29 23.77 -6.72 0.55
CA SER A 29 23.30 -5.34 0.63
C SER A 29 23.61 -4.54 -0.63
N THR A 30 24.50 -5.00 -1.52
CA THR A 30 24.88 -4.25 -2.74
C THR A 30 23.70 -4.14 -3.70
N VAL A 31 22.90 -5.21 -3.82
CA VAL A 31 21.67 -5.19 -4.64
C VAL A 31 20.71 -4.13 -4.12
N PHE A 32 20.54 -4.06 -2.79
CA PHE A 32 19.72 -3.04 -2.15
C PHE A 32 20.28 -1.63 -2.41
N GLN A 33 21.56 -1.40 -2.14
CA GLN A 33 22.23 -0.10 -2.31
C GLN A 33 22.18 0.42 -3.75
N ASN A 34 22.24 -0.47 -4.74
CA ASN A 34 22.26 -0.10 -6.15
C ASN A 34 20.86 0.20 -6.71
N HIS A 35 19.85 -0.59 -6.32
CA HIS A 35 18.54 -0.58 -7.00
C HIS A 35 17.38 -0.10 -6.12
N TYR A 36 17.55 -0.08 -4.80
CA TYR A 36 16.47 0.14 -3.86
C TYR A 36 16.74 1.26 -2.86
N LEU A 37 17.99 1.48 -2.46
CA LEU A 37 18.35 2.55 -1.52
C LEU A 37 18.03 3.92 -2.12
N GLY A 38 17.20 4.68 -1.40
CA GLY A 38 16.87 6.05 -1.75
C GLY A 38 18.12 6.92 -1.83
N ARG A 39 18.19 7.75 -2.88
CA ARG A 39 19.24 8.78 -3.00
C ARG A 39 18.91 10.07 -2.23
N GLU A 40 17.73 10.12 -1.62
CA GLU A 40 17.28 11.21 -0.77
C GLU A 40 17.81 11.05 0.66
N ILE A 41 18.47 12.09 1.18
CA ILE A 41 18.91 12.15 2.58
C ILE A 41 17.68 12.50 3.44
N ALA A 42 17.02 11.48 3.97
CA ALA A 42 15.82 11.65 4.80
C ALA A 42 16.13 11.76 6.31
N VAL A 43 17.33 12.21 6.66
CA VAL A 43 17.78 12.41 8.04
C VAL A 43 18.14 13.87 8.27
N ASP A 44 17.88 14.37 9.47
CA ASP A 44 18.25 15.73 9.86
C ASP A 44 19.75 15.80 10.15
N THR A 45 20.56 15.94 9.11
CA THR A 45 22.02 15.96 9.21
C THR A 45 22.52 17.11 10.08
N SER A 46 21.80 18.24 10.11
CA SER A 46 22.17 19.39 10.92
C SER A 46 22.00 19.09 12.41
N ALA A 47 20.85 18.53 12.81
CA ALA A 47 20.62 18.15 14.20
C ALA A 47 21.65 17.11 14.67
N ILE A 48 21.95 16.10 13.83
CA ILE A 48 22.96 15.08 14.13
C ILE A 48 24.33 15.71 14.38
N VAL A 49 24.79 16.60 13.49
CA VAL A 49 26.10 17.27 13.64
C VAL A 49 26.15 18.15 14.89
N GLN A 50 25.04 18.75 15.28
CA GLN A 50 24.95 19.61 16.46
C GLN A 50 24.69 18.84 17.77
N GLY A 51 24.54 17.51 17.71
CA GLY A 51 24.18 16.70 18.88
C GLY A 51 22.77 16.98 19.40
N LEU A 52 21.88 17.48 18.56
CA LEU A 52 20.48 17.74 18.86
C LEU A 52 19.60 16.56 18.43
N GLU A 53 18.43 16.44 19.05
CA GLU A 53 17.42 15.45 18.66
C GLU A 53 16.94 15.70 17.22
N PRO A 54 17.13 14.73 16.30
CA PRO A 54 16.70 14.86 14.90
C PRO A 54 15.19 15.02 14.75
N LYS A 55 14.75 15.99 13.93
CA LYS A 55 13.32 16.17 13.63
C LYS A 55 12.84 15.20 12.54
N GLN A 56 12.96 13.91 12.80
CA GLN A 56 12.73 12.84 11.83
C GLN A 56 11.31 12.87 11.23
N ALA A 57 10.29 13.17 12.05
CA ALA A 57 8.90 13.27 11.58
C ALA A 57 8.71 14.40 10.55
N MET A 58 9.36 15.55 10.76
CA MET A 58 9.33 16.68 9.82
C MET A 58 10.06 16.34 8.52
N MET A 59 11.22 15.70 8.62
CA MET A 59 11.98 15.24 7.45
C MET A 59 11.17 14.22 6.63
N ILE A 60 10.54 13.24 7.28
CA ILE A 60 9.68 12.26 6.61
C ILE A 60 8.50 12.96 5.93
N GLN A 61 7.86 13.93 6.59
CA GLN A 61 6.76 14.69 6.00
C GLN A 61 7.16 15.46 4.73
N ALA A 62 8.37 16.02 4.69
CA ALA A 62 8.90 16.72 3.52
C ALA A 62 9.34 15.79 2.37
N THR A 63 9.49 14.49 2.63
CA THR A 63 9.85 13.52 1.59
C THR A 63 8.63 13.04 0.80
N SER A 64 8.88 12.42 -0.35
CA SER A 64 7.85 11.75 -1.17
C SER A 64 6.98 10.77 -0.37
N LEU A 65 7.55 10.15 0.68
CA LEU A 65 6.85 9.27 1.60
C LEU A 65 5.76 10.01 2.39
N GLY A 66 6.13 11.10 3.06
CA GLY A 66 5.19 11.94 3.81
C GLY A 66 4.03 12.41 2.94
N HIS A 67 4.35 12.87 1.72
CA HIS A 67 3.35 13.24 0.73
C HIS A 67 2.41 12.08 0.38
N SER A 68 2.93 10.87 0.17
CA SER A 68 2.10 9.70 -0.17
C SER A 68 1.20 9.21 0.97
N ALA A 69 1.64 9.37 2.22
CA ALA A 69 0.87 9.02 3.42
C ALA A 69 -0.19 10.09 3.76
N SER A 70 -0.07 11.29 3.22
CA SER A 70 -1.00 12.39 3.48
C SER A 70 -2.42 12.07 3.03
N LYS A 71 -3.38 12.16 3.95
CA LYS A 71 -4.81 12.05 3.63
C LYS A 71 -5.32 13.24 2.80
N ARG A 72 -4.57 14.34 2.76
CA ARG A 72 -4.90 15.54 1.97
C ARG A 72 -4.48 15.41 0.50
N ARG A 73 -3.65 14.40 0.18
CA ARG A 73 -3.15 14.20 -1.18
C ARG A 73 -4.30 13.77 -2.08
N PRO A 74 -4.54 14.48 -3.20
CA PRO A 74 -5.54 14.08 -4.17
C PRO A 74 -5.27 12.66 -4.72
N ARG A 75 -6.28 11.77 -4.64
CA ARG A 75 -6.16 10.37 -5.11
C ARG A 75 -6.93 10.12 -6.41
N HIS A 76 -8.01 10.87 -6.62
CA HIS A 76 -8.97 10.70 -7.70
C HIS A 76 -9.08 11.99 -8.51
N LEU A 77 -9.37 11.84 -9.81
CA LEU A 77 -9.72 12.95 -10.68
C LEU A 77 -11.07 13.53 -10.24
N THR A 78 -11.23 14.84 -10.38
CA THR A 78 -12.53 15.49 -10.19
C THR A 78 -13.47 15.10 -11.33
N THR A 79 -14.78 15.25 -11.10
CA THR A 79 -15.79 15.00 -12.14
C THR A 79 -15.56 15.86 -13.38
N GLU A 80 -15.16 17.12 -13.18
CA GLU A 80 -14.82 18.07 -14.26
C GLU A 80 -13.61 17.59 -15.07
N GLN A 81 -12.57 17.09 -14.41
CA GLN A 81 -11.39 16.53 -15.08
C GLN A 81 -11.73 15.27 -15.87
N ASP A 82 -12.59 14.40 -15.33
CA ASP A 82 -13.08 13.22 -16.05
C ASP A 82 -13.92 13.60 -17.27
N GLU A 83 -14.75 14.64 -17.18
CA GLU A 83 -15.53 15.16 -18.29
C GLU A 83 -14.65 15.75 -19.39
N LYS A 84 -13.61 16.50 -19.01
CA LYS A 84 -12.58 17.01 -19.93
C LYS A 84 -11.86 15.89 -20.68
N ILE A 85 -11.56 14.77 -20.00
CA ILE A 85 -10.96 13.59 -20.65
C ILE A 85 -11.96 12.92 -21.60
N LYS A 86 -13.25 12.86 -21.24
CA LYS A 86 -14.30 12.30 -22.11
C LYS A 86 -14.53 13.14 -23.36
N SER A 87 -14.48 14.47 -23.24
CA SER A 87 -14.67 15.41 -24.36
C SER A 87 -13.42 15.56 -25.25
N HIS A 88 -12.28 14.99 -24.87
CA HIS A 88 -11.03 15.07 -25.62
C HIS A 88 -11.22 14.56 -27.08
N PRO A 89 -10.77 15.30 -28.10
CA PRO A 89 -11.07 15.01 -29.51
C PRO A 89 -10.63 13.60 -29.95
N THR A 90 -9.47 13.15 -29.49
CA THR A 90 -8.98 11.79 -29.77
C THR A 90 -9.85 10.71 -29.13
N VAL A 91 -10.40 10.95 -27.94
CA VAL A 91 -11.28 10.01 -27.23
C VAL A 91 -12.62 9.91 -27.97
N VAL A 92 -13.19 11.05 -28.35
CA VAL A 92 -14.44 11.11 -29.14
C VAL A 92 -14.28 10.41 -30.49
N ARG A 93 -13.16 10.63 -31.20
CA ARG A 93 -12.86 9.96 -32.47
C ARG A 93 -12.79 8.44 -32.31
N LEU A 94 -12.03 7.96 -31.33
CA LEU A 94 -11.89 6.52 -31.05
C LEU A 94 -13.20 5.90 -30.57
N GLN A 95 -14.05 6.64 -29.85
CA GLN A 95 -15.39 6.16 -29.51
C GLN A 95 -16.26 5.95 -30.74
N LYS A 96 -16.20 6.85 -31.73
CA LYS A 96 -16.91 6.67 -33.00
C LYS A 96 -16.38 5.47 -33.78
N GLU A 97 -15.06 5.29 -33.81
CA GLU A 97 -14.41 4.13 -34.47
C GLU A 97 -14.86 2.80 -33.83
N VAL A 98 -14.91 2.73 -32.50
CA VAL A 98 -15.46 1.55 -31.79
C VAL A 98 -16.91 1.26 -32.19
N LEU A 99 -17.74 2.28 -32.41
CA LEU A 99 -19.14 2.12 -32.83
C LEU A 99 -19.29 1.69 -34.29
N GLN A 100 -18.29 1.94 -35.15
CA GLN A 100 -18.31 1.55 -36.56
C GLN A 100 -18.02 0.06 -36.77
N HIS A 101 -17.32 -0.58 -35.83
CA HIS A 101 -16.97 -2.00 -35.95
C HIS A 101 -18.00 -2.91 -35.28
N ALA A 102 -18.27 -4.05 -35.92
CA ALA A 102 -19.14 -5.07 -35.35
C ALA A 102 -18.53 -5.68 -34.08
N ARG A 103 -19.34 -5.86 -33.04
CA ARG A 103 -18.91 -6.52 -31.79
C ARG A 103 -18.38 -7.91 -32.10
N GLY A 104 -17.15 -8.19 -31.67
CA GLY A 104 -16.47 -9.46 -31.91
C GLY A 104 -15.48 -9.46 -33.08
N SER A 105 -15.48 -8.42 -33.92
CA SER A 105 -14.44 -8.22 -34.93
C SER A 105 -13.07 -7.94 -34.28
N GLU A 106 -11.99 -8.32 -34.97
CA GLU A 106 -10.63 -7.98 -34.57
C GLU A 106 -10.42 -6.46 -34.53
N ASP A 107 -11.00 -5.74 -35.50
CA ASP A 107 -10.95 -4.27 -35.56
C ASP A 107 -11.67 -3.63 -34.37
N TYR A 108 -12.81 -4.20 -33.95
CA TYR A 108 -13.51 -3.75 -32.73
C TYR A 108 -12.63 -3.92 -31.49
N SER A 109 -11.98 -5.08 -31.35
CA SER A 109 -11.07 -5.36 -30.24
C SER A 109 -9.89 -4.39 -30.22
N LYS A 110 -9.33 -4.08 -31.39
CA LYS A 110 -8.23 -3.11 -31.56
C LYS A 110 -8.67 -1.70 -31.19
N ALA A 111 -9.79 -1.22 -31.73
CA ALA A 111 -10.34 0.11 -31.44
C ALA A 111 -10.64 0.30 -29.95
N VAL A 112 -11.17 -0.73 -29.27
CA VAL A 112 -11.40 -0.70 -27.82
C VAL A 112 -10.09 -0.60 -27.04
N LYS A 113 -9.07 -1.38 -27.41
CA LYS A 113 -7.74 -1.31 -26.78
C LYS A 113 -7.11 0.08 -26.97
N ASP A 114 -7.24 0.66 -28.15
CA ASP A 114 -6.70 1.99 -28.46
C ASP A 114 -7.42 3.08 -27.67
N LEU A 115 -8.75 3.00 -27.59
CA LEU A 115 -9.55 3.88 -26.73
C LEU A 115 -9.13 3.78 -25.26
N SER A 116 -8.98 2.56 -24.72
CA SER A 116 -8.54 2.36 -23.34
C SER A 116 -7.13 2.89 -23.09
N ARG A 117 -6.20 2.67 -24.02
CA ARG A 117 -4.81 3.19 -23.92
C ARG A 117 -4.78 4.72 -23.89
N VAL A 118 -5.52 5.36 -24.80
CA VAL A 118 -5.57 6.84 -24.86
C VAL A 118 -6.23 7.41 -23.61
N LYS A 119 -7.36 6.84 -23.17
CA LYS A 119 -8.01 7.27 -21.92
C LYS A 119 -7.07 7.14 -20.72
N LEU A 120 -6.42 5.99 -20.56
CA LEU A 120 -5.49 5.76 -19.45
C LEU A 120 -4.32 6.74 -19.48
N ARG A 121 -3.76 7.02 -20.67
CA ARG A 121 -2.68 8.00 -20.81
C ARG A 121 -3.14 9.40 -20.36
N LEU A 122 -4.28 9.87 -20.86
CA LEU A 122 -4.82 11.19 -20.49
C LEU A 122 -5.13 11.28 -18.99
N GLN A 123 -5.68 10.21 -18.41
CA GLN A 123 -5.91 10.13 -16.96
C GLN A 123 -4.62 10.21 -16.17
N ASN A 124 -3.57 9.51 -16.60
CA ASN A 124 -2.27 9.55 -15.92
C ASN A 124 -1.62 10.93 -16.04
N GLU A 125 -1.70 11.57 -17.22
CA GLU A 125 -1.19 12.92 -17.44
C GLU A 125 -1.90 13.95 -16.56
N GLU A 126 -3.23 13.93 -16.52
CA GLU A 126 -4.01 14.87 -15.69
C GLU A 126 -3.79 14.60 -14.19
N LYS A 127 -3.69 13.33 -13.79
CA LYS A 127 -3.36 12.95 -12.42
C LYS A 127 -1.96 13.42 -12.03
N GLN A 128 -0.99 13.33 -12.93
CA GLN A 128 0.37 13.79 -12.65
C GLN A 128 0.40 15.30 -12.47
N LYS A 129 -0.27 16.07 -13.35
CA LYS A 129 -0.38 17.53 -13.21
C LYS A 129 -0.98 17.94 -11.87
N MET A 130 -2.12 17.34 -11.50
CA MET A 130 -2.77 17.57 -10.22
C MET A 130 -1.84 17.25 -9.03
N LEU A 131 -1.06 16.17 -9.12
CA LEU A 131 -0.11 15.81 -8.09
C LEU A 131 1.07 16.78 -8.01
N ASP A 132 1.58 17.25 -9.15
CA ASP A 132 2.68 18.20 -9.22
C ASP A 132 2.28 19.57 -8.68
N GLU A 133 1.10 20.08 -9.10
CA GLU A 133 0.48 21.30 -8.58
C GLU A 133 0.29 21.22 -7.06
N TRP A 134 -0.33 20.14 -6.58
CA TRP A 134 -0.50 19.93 -5.14
C TRP A 134 0.84 19.86 -4.40
N THR A 135 1.84 19.17 -4.95
CA THR A 135 3.16 19.04 -4.31
C THR A 135 3.87 20.39 -4.24
N ALA A 136 3.71 21.24 -5.26
CA ALA A 136 4.28 22.59 -5.28
C ALA A 136 3.60 23.54 -4.27
N GLU A 137 2.27 23.46 -4.14
CA GLU A 137 1.50 24.41 -3.34
C GLU A 137 1.32 24.00 -1.87
N GLN A 138 1.42 22.69 -1.54
CA GLN A 138 1.11 22.19 -0.19
C GLN A 138 1.94 22.90 0.89
N ALA A 139 3.24 23.03 0.68
CA ALA A 139 4.14 23.66 1.65
C ALA A 139 3.79 25.14 1.86
N THR A 140 3.49 25.87 0.78
CA THR A 140 3.11 27.28 0.86
C THR A 140 1.77 27.49 1.55
N GLU A 141 0.77 26.65 1.25
CA GLU A 141 -0.53 26.68 1.93
C GLU A 141 -0.37 26.43 3.43
N ASP A 142 0.47 25.46 3.81
CA ASP A 142 0.69 25.07 5.20
C ASP A 142 1.40 26.18 5.99
N ILE A 143 2.44 26.80 5.41
CA ILE A 143 3.14 27.95 6.02
C ILE A 143 2.18 29.13 6.21
N GLN A 144 1.41 29.48 5.18
CA GLN A 144 0.47 30.60 5.26
C GLN A 144 -0.57 30.38 6.34
N ARG A 145 -1.15 29.18 6.44
CA ARG A 145 -2.11 28.83 7.51
C ARG A 145 -1.50 29.02 8.89
N GLN A 146 -0.29 28.51 9.11
CA GLN A 146 0.42 28.66 10.38
C GLN A 146 0.68 30.12 10.74
N LEU A 147 1.08 30.95 9.78
CA LEU A 147 1.26 32.40 9.98
C LEU A 147 -0.05 33.09 10.38
N HIS A 148 -1.19 32.61 9.85
CA HIS A 148 -2.51 33.09 10.22
C HIS A 148 -3.06 32.49 11.52
N GLY A 149 -2.27 31.68 12.25
CA GLY A 149 -2.73 30.98 13.45
C GLY A 149 -3.77 29.88 13.18
N MET A 150 -3.95 29.52 11.91
CA MET A 150 -4.78 28.39 11.49
C MET A 150 -3.94 27.11 11.48
N GLY A 151 -4.52 26.00 11.94
CA GLY A 151 -3.88 24.69 11.79
C GLY A 151 -3.73 24.26 10.33
N PHE A 152 -3.10 23.10 10.12
CA PHE A 152 -3.03 22.47 8.79
C PHE A 152 -4.43 22.28 8.18
N LYS A 153 -4.51 22.29 6.85
CA LYS A 153 -5.79 22.01 6.16
C LYS A 153 -6.29 20.62 6.57
N PRO A 154 -7.56 20.48 6.97
CA PRO A 154 -8.12 19.16 7.19
C PRO A 154 -8.07 18.36 5.88
N PRO A 155 -7.98 17.02 5.94
CA PRO A 155 -8.15 16.18 4.77
C PRO A 155 -9.49 16.50 4.10
N ALA A 156 -9.53 16.43 2.76
CA ALA A 156 -10.82 16.34 2.10
C ALA A 156 -11.53 15.09 2.64
N GLU A 157 -12.83 15.18 2.92
CA GLU A 157 -13.59 13.99 3.27
C GLU A 157 -13.43 12.98 2.14
N ASP A 158 -12.94 11.78 2.47
CA ASP A 158 -12.80 10.68 1.52
C ASP A 158 -14.23 10.24 1.11
N THR A 159 -14.84 10.96 0.17
CA THR A 159 -16.14 10.60 -0.45
C THR A 159 -16.04 9.31 -1.26
N ALA A 160 -14.82 8.82 -1.49
CA ALA A 160 -14.50 7.57 -2.15
C ALA A 160 -14.37 6.38 -1.18
N SER A 161 -15.14 6.37 -0.08
CA SER A 161 -15.48 5.08 0.53
C SER A 161 -16.23 4.30 -0.54
N THR A 162 -15.54 3.32 -1.16
CA THR A 162 -16.22 2.28 -1.96
C THR A 162 -17.44 1.87 -1.15
N PRO A 163 -18.66 1.82 -1.73
CA PRO A 163 -19.85 1.54 -0.95
C PRO A 163 -19.67 0.20 -0.23
N GLN A 164 -19.22 0.28 1.03
CA GLN A 164 -19.02 -0.88 1.86
C GLN A 164 -20.42 -1.34 2.22
N GLY A 165 -20.69 -2.62 2.01
CA GLY A 165 -21.88 -3.23 2.59
C GLY A 165 -21.88 -2.98 4.10
N GLN A 166 -23.06 -2.87 4.71
CA GLN A 166 -23.20 -2.61 6.14
C GLN A 166 -22.34 -3.55 7.00
N GLU A 167 -22.27 -4.83 6.63
CA GLU A 167 -21.45 -5.84 7.32
C GLU A 167 -19.94 -5.64 7.10
N GLN A 168 -19.53 -5.18 5.92
CA GLN A 168 -18.13 -4.87 5.63
C GLN A 168 -17.65 -3.66 6.45
N LYS A 169 -18.50 -2.63 6.58
CA LYS A 169 -18.24 -1.46 7.41
C LYS A 169 -18.10 -1.86 8.88
N ARG A 170 -19.07 -2.62 9.41
CA ARG A 170 -19.04 -3.15 10.78
C ARG A 170 -17.80 -4.00 11.05
N PHE A 171 -17.44 -4.88 10.12
CA PHE A 171 -16.21 -5.68 10.19
C PHE A 171 -14.95 -4.80 10.27
N THR A 172 -14.82 -3.80 9.38
CA THR A 172 -13.66 -2.91 9.41
C THR A 172 -13.61 -2.04 10.66
N GLU A 173 -14.75 -1.55 11.15
CA GLU A 173 -14.80 -0.76 12.38
C GLU A 173 -14.38 -1.61 13.59
N ALA A 174 -14.91 -2.83 13.72
CA ALA A 174 -14.62 -3.72 14.83
C ALA A 174 -13.15 -4.16 14.89
N LEU A 175 -12.49 -4.38 13.74
CA LEU A 175 -11.08 -4.73 13.68
C LEU A 175 -10.13 -3.56 13.94
N ASN A 176 -10.56 -2.32 13.64
CA ASN A 176 -9.72 -1.14 13.81
C ASN A 176 -9.78 -0.55 15.23
N VAL A 177 -10.65 -1.06 16.10
CA VAL A 177 -10.67 -0.65 17.51
C VAL A 177 -9.42 -1.18 18.22
N PRO A 178 -8.53 -0.32 18.77
CA PRO A 178 -7.36 -0.77 19.52
C PRO A 178 -7.78 -1.63 20.72
N PRO A 179 -7.06 -2.71 21.06
CA PRO A 179 -7.44 -3.58 22.16
C PRO A 179 -7.47 -2.80 23.48
N SER A 180 -8.57 -2.94 24.21
CA SER A 180 -8.76 -2.30 25.50
C SER A 180 -7.72 -2.78 26.51
N LYS A 181 -7.18 -1.87 27.33
CA LYS A 181 -6.16 -2.19 28.35
C LYS A 181 -6.75 -2.88 29.59
N LYS A 182 -8.07 -2.86 29.75
CA LYS A 182 -8.79 -3.51 30.83
C LYS A 182 -9.41 -4.83 30.36
N ILE A 183 -9.30 -5.85 31.20
CA ILE A 183 -9.82 -7.19 30.91
C ILE A 183 -11.34 -7.19 30.68
N GLU A 184 -12.08 -6.39 31.45
CA GLU A 184 -13.54 -6.31 31.37
C GLU A 184 -14.05 -5.73 30.05
N GLU A 185 -13.32 -4.78 29.46
CA GLU A 185 -13.66 -4.15 28.18
C GLU A 185 -13.13 -4.97 26.98
N TYR A 186 -12.07 -5.76 27.20
CA TYR A 186 -11.45 -6.60 26.18
C TYR A 186 -12.38 -7.73 25.69
N PHE A 187 -13.07 -8.44 26.58
CA PHE A 187 -13.92 -9.56 26.18
C PHE A 187 -15.14 -9.13 25.33
N PRO A 188 -15.89 -8.07 25.69
CA PRO A 188 -16.94 -7.52 24.84
C PRO A 188 -16.40 -7.05 23.47
N GLN A 189 -15.24 -6.37 23.45
CA GLN A 189 -14.60 -5.92 22.22
C GLN A 189 -14.23 -7.09 21.29
N ARG A 190 -13.63 -8.15 21.86
CA ARG A 190 -13.30 -9.37 21.11
C ARG A 190 -14.57 -10.05 20.57
N ASN A 191 -15.61 -10.15 21.38
CA ASN A 191 -16.87 -10.78 20.97
C ASN A 191 -17.56 -10.00 19.85
N GLU A 192 -17.48 -8.67 19.88
CA GLU A 192 -17.99 -7.83 18.78
C GLU A 192 -17.18 -8.03 17.51
N ALA A 193 -15.85 -8.08 17.59
CA ALA A 193 -15.00 -8.37 16.42
C ALA A 193 -15.31 -9.75 15.81
N ILE A 194 -15.47 -10.78 16.64
CA ILE A 194 -15.87 -12.12 16.18
C ILE A 194 -17.26 -12.08 15.52
N SER A 195 -18.22 -11.38 16.14
CA SER A 195 -19.58 -11.25 15.60
C SER A 195 -19.60 -10.52 14.27
N ALA A 196 -18.81 -9.46 14.12
CA ALA A 196 -18.68 -8.70 12.89
C ALA A 196 -18.03 -9.54 11.77
N ILE A 197 -16.99 -10.34 12.08
CA ILE A 197 -16.40 -11.30 11.13
C ILE A 197 -17.45 -12.30 10.66
N MET A 198 -18.17 -12.94 11.59
CA MET A 198 -19.19 -13.94 11.25
C MET A 198 -20.30 -13.37 10.38
N ALA A 199 -20.72 -12.14 10.65
CA ALA A 199 -21.76 -11.47 9.88
C ALA A 199 -21.26 -11.13 8.46
N TYR A 200 -20.04 -10.63 8.33
CA TYR A 200 -19.43 -10.33 7.05
C TYR A 200 -19.16 -11.58 6.19
N CYS A 201 -18.74 -12.70 6.78
CA CYS A 201 -18.53 -13.96 6.05
C CYS A 201 -19.80 -14.50 5.36
N ARG A 202 -20.99 -14.02 5.74
CA ARG A 202 -22.27 -14.37 5.08
C ARG A 202 -22.57 -13.51 3.85
N VAL A 203 -21.85 -12.40 3.67
CA VAL A 203 -22.05 -11.48 2.55
C VAL A 203 -21.24 -11.97 1.35
N TYR A 204 -21.91 -12.14 0.21
CA TYR A 204 -21.27 -12.46 -1.05
C TYR A 204 -20.87 -11.17 -1.77
N GLU A 205 -19.58 -10.85 -1.80
CA GLU A 205 -19.06 -9.63 -2.45
C GLU A 205 -18.99 -9.71 -3.99
N GLY A 206 -19.36 -10.86 -4.56
CA GLY A 206 -19.16 -11.13 -5.98
C GLY A 206 -17.73 -11.57 -6.32
N PRO A 207 -17.50 -12.03 -7.55
CA PRO A 207 -16.17 -12.37 -8.01
C PRO A 207 -15.27 -11.13 -8.00
N SER A 208 -14.10 -11.24 -7.35
CA SER A 208 -13.05 -10.24 -7.50
C SER A 208 -12.80 -10.00 -8.99
N SER A 209 -12.85 -8.75 -9.42
CA SER A 209 -12.58 -8.38 -10.81
C SER A 209 -11.22 -8.94 -11.19
N ARG A 210 -11.21 -9.97 -12.05
CA ARG A 210 -10.01 -10.71 -12.43
C ARG A 210 -8.96 -9.71 -12.94
N ARG A 211 -7.94 -9.43 -12.13
CA ARG A 211 -6.65 -9.00 -12.69
C ARG A 211 -6.26 -10.08 -13.69
N ARG A 212 -6.03 -9.72 -14.95
CA ARG A 212 -5.56 -10.66 -15.97
C ARG A 212 -4.41 -11.46 -15.35
N ARG A 213 -4.60 -12.76 -15.25
CA ARG A 213 -3.59 -13.70 -14.77
C ARG A 213 -2.35 -13.49 -15.65
N ALA A 214 -1.25 -13.06 -15.05
CA ALA A 214 0.04 -13.27 -15.69
C ALA A 214 0.17 -14.78 -15.93
N GLU A 215 0.59 -15.18 -17.11
CA GLU A 215 0.73 -16.59 -17.44
C GLU A 215 1.64 -17.29 -16.41
N PRO A 216 1.32 -18.52 -16.00
CA PRO A 216 2.16 -19.27 -15.09
C PRO A 216 3.52 -19.50 -15.75
N VAL A 217 4.57 -18.89 -15.19
CA VAL A 217 5.95 -19.23 -15.51
C VAL A 217 6.15 -20.70 -15.17
N ARG A 218 6.61 -21.49 -16.15
CA ARG A 218 6.90 -22.92 -15.97
C ARG A 218 7.97 -23.08 -14.87
N PRO A 219 7.79 -24.00 -13.91
CA PRO A 219 8.82 -24.27 -12.92
C PRO A 219 10.05 -24.84 -13.63
N VAL A 220 11.20 -24.21 -13.39
CA VAL A 220 12.51 -24.75 -13.75
C VAL A 220 12.70 -26.03 -12.95
N GLN A 221 12.90 -27.15 -13.66
CA GLN A 221 13.24 -28.43 -13.08
C GLN A 221 14.61 -28.31 -12.42
N GLN A 222 14.66 -28.23 -11.08
CA GLN A 222 15.86 -28.58 -10.35
C GLN A 222 15.82 -30.10 -10.13
N ALA A 223 16.83 -30.77 -10.66
CA ALA A 223 17.04 -32.19 -10.51
C ALA A 223 17.11 -32.57 -9.03
N ASN A 224 16.48 -33.70 -8.72
CA ASN A 224 16.57 -34.39 -7.44
C ASN A 224 18.02 -34.77 -7.13
N ASP A 225 18.41 -34.65 -5.86
CA ASP A 225 18.79 -35.79 -5.03
C ASP A 225 19.19 -35.32 -3.63
N LEU A 226 18.42 -35.74 -2.62
CA LEU A 226 18.87 -36.57 -1.50
C LEU A 226 17.73 -36.66 -0.46
N ASP A 227 17.14 -37.84 -0.44
CA ASP A 227 16.10 -38.32 0.46
C ASP A 227 16.68 -38.56 1.88
N LEU A 228 16.01 -38.08 2.94
CA LEU A 228 15.63 -38.91 4.10
C LEU A 228 14.86 -38.10 5.19
N ASN A 229 13.80 -38.75 5.69
CA ASN A 229 13.12 -38.56 6.98
C ASN A 229 12.06 -37.45 7.10
N ASN A 230 10.86 -37.76 6.60
CA ASN A 230 9.70 -36.86 6.58
C ASN A 230 8.64 -37.14 7.66
N GLU A 231 9.02 -37.70 8.82
CA GLU A 231 8.06 -38.02 9.90
C GLU A 231 8.35 -37.40 11.28
N THR A 232 9.36 -36.54 11.42
CA THR A 232 9.71 -35.96 12.74
C THR A 232 9.70 -34.43 12.80
N LEU A 233 9.68 -33.74 11.65
CA LEU A 233 9.78 -32.27 11.61
C LEU A 233 8.48 -31.55 12.00
N LYS A 234 7.32 -32.06 11.62
CA LYS A 234 6.03 -31.41 11.92
C LYS A 234 5.67 -31.51 13.41
N ASP A 235 5.95 -32.65 14.02
CA ASP A 235 5.72 -32.88 15.46
C ASP A 235 6.72 -32.15 16.36
N ALA A 236 7.95 -31.92 15.87
CA ALA A 236 8.94 -31.12 16.58
C ALA A 236 8.59 -29.62 16.59
N VAL A 237 8.06 -29.09 15.48
CA VAL A 237 7.69 -27.68 15.35
C VAL A 237 6.45 -27.33 16.18
N LEU A 238 5.49 -28.26 16.33
CA LEU A 238 4.34 -28.03 17.22
C LEU A 238 4.71 -28.02 18.71
N LYS A 239 5.73 -28.79 19.11
CA LYS A 239 6.19 -28.84 20.51
C LYS A 239 7.09 -27.66 20.92
N SER A 240 7.63 -26.90 19.98
CA SER A 240 8.51 -25.74 20.28
C SER A 240 7.78 -24.40 20.49
N VAL A 241 6.45 -24.36 20.33
CA VAL A 241 5.66 -23.10 20.41
C VAL A 241 4.88 -22.97 21.72
N MET A 242 4.98 -23.94 22.63
CA MET A 242 4.33 -23.85 23.94
C MET A 242 5.26 -23.12 24.93
N VAL A 243 4.97 -21.84 25.19
CA VAL A 243 5.55 -21.08 26.31
C VAL A 243 4.77 -21.45 27.55
N ASP A 244 5.32 -22.34 28.38
CA ASP A 244 4.62 -22.87 29.55
C ASP A 244 4.60 -21.91 30.77
N ASP A 245 5.38 -20.82 30.77
CA ASP A 245 5.38 -19.85 31.87
C ASP A 245 5.87 -18.44 31.45
N ALA A 246 5.04 -17.43 31.68
CA ALA A 246 5.28 -16.04 31.26
C ALA A 246 6.40 -15.29 32.02
N VAL A 247 7.01 -15.90 33.04
CA VAL A 247 7.95 -15.22 33.95
C VAL A 247 9.43 -15.62 33.74
N LYS A 248 9.74 -16.60 32.88
CA LYS A 248 11.13 -17.03 32.66
C LYS A 248 11.60 -16.80 31.22
N ARG A 249 12.74 -16.10 31.08
CA ARG A 249 13.39 -15.83 29.80
C ARG A 249 14.06 -17.10 29.24
N PRO A 250 13.84 -17.47 27.95
CA PRO A 250 14.48 -18.62 27.34
C PRO A 250 16.01 -18.48 27.30
N ARG A 251 16.74 -19.55 27.64
CA ARG A 251 18.21 -19.57 27.74
C ARG A 251 18.92 -20.26 26.57
N LYS A 252 18.23 -20.48 25.45
CA LYS A 252 18.86 -20.96 24.21
C LYS A 252 18.31 -20.16 23.04
N CYS A 253 19.21 -19.64 22.21
CA CYS A 253 18.89 -18.90 21.00
C CYS A 253 19.06 -19.82 19.80
N PHE A 254 18.07 -19.84 18.92
CA PHE A 254 18.22 -19.84 17.45
C PHE A 254 17.05 -19.04 16.88
#